data_AF-A0AAW4G813-F1
#
_entry.id   AF-A0AAW4G813-F1
#
_cell.length_a   1.000
_cell.length_b   1.000
_cell.length_c   1.000
_cell.angle_alpha   90.00
_cell.angle_beta   90.00
_cell.angle_gamma   90.00
#
_symmetry.space_group_name_H-M   'P 1'
#
loop_
_entity.id
_entity.type
_entity.pdbx_description
1 polymer ?
#
loop_
_entity_poly.entity_id
_entity_poly.type
_entity_poly.pdbx_seq_one_letter_code
_entity_poly.pdbx_strand_id
1 'polypeptide(L)' 'MEPQFSPRPDADWSDEQIGAILAYAGLDISPDRLAEKADDFRATLSLIRKASVTELGETPPAIGFHASWS' A
#
# COMPACT_ATOMS: atom_id res chain seq x y z
N MET A 1 -0.46 10.54 26.92
CA MET A 1 -0.97 9.24 26.43
C MET A 1 -0.23 9.00 25.14
N GLU A 2 0.75 8.09 25.13
CA GLU A 2 1.48 7.78 23.89
C GLU A 2 0.54 7.05 22.93
N PRO A 3 0.49 7.43 21.64
CA PRO A 3 -0.28 6.69 20.66
C PRO A 3 0.24 5.25 20.61
N GLN A 4 -0.64 4.29 20.94
CA GLN A 4 -0.32 2.88 20.80
C GLN A 4 -0.37 2.52 19.32
N PHE A 5 0.76 2.67 18.63
CA PHE A 5 0.91 2.18 17.27
C PHE A 5 0.85 0.65 17.27
N SER A 6 -0.33 0.11 16.95
CA SER A 6 -0.49 -1.32 16.69
C SER A 6 -0.25 -1.56 15.19
N PRO A 7 0.87 -2.19 14.80
CA PRO A 7 1.13 -2.50 13.40
C PRO A 7 0.05 -3.43 12.88
N ARG A 8 -0.43 -3.16 11.67
CA ARG A 8 -1.41 -4.00 11.00
C ARG A 8 -0.77 -5.37 10.71
N PRO A 9 -1.48 -6.50 10.93
CA PRO A 9 -0.93 -7.81 10.65
C PRO A 9 -0.61 -7.95 9.17
N ASP A 10 0.40 -8.79 8.87
CA ASP A 10 0.73 -9.18 7.50
C ASP A 10 -0.52 -9.74 6.81
N ALA A 11 -0.66 -9.41 5.53
CA ALA A 11 -1.70 -9.96 4.69
C ALA A 11 -1.08 -11.02 3.78
N ASP A 12 -1.68 -12.21 3.79
CA ASP A 12 -1.31 -13.28 2.86
C ASP A 12 -2.04 -13.05 1.53
N TRP A 13 -1.47 -12.21 0.68
CA TRP A 13 -2.07 -11.90 -0.62
C TRP A 13 -1.79 -12.98 -1.65
N SER A 14 -2.85 -13.43 -2.33
CA SER A 14 -2.71 -14.24 -3.54
C SER A 14 -2.18 -13.41 -4.71
N ASP A 15 -1.62 -14.07 -5.72
CA ASP A 15 -1.13 -13.38 -6.93
C ASP A 15 -2.26 -12.63 -7.66
N GLU A 16 -3.49 -13.18 -7.63
CA GLU A 16 -4.69 -12.51 -8.15
C GLU A 16 -4.97 -11.20 -7.42
N GLN A 17 -4.85 -11.19 -6.08
CA GLN A 17 -5.03 -9.98 -5.28
C GLN A 17 -3.92 -8.95 -5.54
N ILE A 18 -2.67 -9.40 -5.70
CA ILE A 18 -1.55 -8.53 -6.05
C ILE A 18 -1.80 -7.90 -7.43
N GLY A 19 -2.20 -8.68 -8.43
CA GLY A 19 -2.55 -8.19 -9.75
C GLY A 19 -3.69 -7.16 -9.72
N ALA A 20 -4.75 -7.42 -8.96
CA ALA A 20 -5.86 -6.49 -8.79
C ALA A 20 -5.44 -5.16 -8.12
N ILE A 21 -4.57 -5.21 -7.12
CA ILE A 21 -4.03 -4.00 -6.44
C ILE A 21 -3.20 -3.16 -7.41
N LEU A 22 -2.34 -3.81 -8.20
CA LEU A 22 -1.48 -3.12 -9.16
C LEU A 22 -2.32 -2.50 -10.29
N ALA A 23 -3.32 -3.22 -10.79
CA ALA A 23 -4.28 -2.70 -11.75
C ALA A 23 -5.06 -1.49 -11.20
N TYR A 24 -5.51 -1.54 -9.94
CA TYR A 24 -6.14 -0.41 -9.27
C TYR A 24 -5.23 0.82 -9.19
N ALA A 25 -3.92 0.60 -9.00
CA ALA A 25 -2.91 1.66 -9.02
C ALA A 25 -2.55 2.15 -10.44
N GLY A 26 -3.20 1.63 -11.49
CA GLY A 26 -2.91 1.97 -12.88
C GLY A 26 -1.61 1.34 -13.42
N LEU A 27 -1.06 0.35 -12.71
CA LEU A 27 0.11 -0.41 -13.13
C LEU A 27 -0.37 -1.67 -13.87
N ASP A 28 -0.39 -1.61 -15.20
CA ASP A 28 -0.64 -2.76 -16.04
C ASP A 28 0.63 -3.61 -16.14
N ILE A 29 0.62 -4.78 -15.52
CA ILE A 29 1.76 -5.70 -15.45
C ILE A 29 1.39 -6.99 -16.15
N SER A 30 2.27 -7.49 -17.02
CA SER A 30 2.04 -8.76 -17.70
C SER A 30 1.97 -9.93 -16.70
N PRO A 31 1.22 -11.00 -17.02
CA PRO A 31 1.15 -12.19 -16.17
C PRO A 31 2.52 -12.82 -15.88
N ASP A 32 3.41 -12.86 -16.88
CA ASP A 32 4.77 -13.39 -16.73
C ASP A 32 5.58 -12.59 -15.72
N ARG A 33 5.45 -11.25 -15.75
CA ARG A 33 6.16 -10.35 -14.83
C ARG A 33 5.56 -10.42 -13.43
N LEU A 34 4.25 -10.59 -13.31
CA LEU A 34 3.58 -10.84 -12.04
C LEU A 34 4.08 -12.14 -11.41
N ALA A 35 4.18 -13.23 -12.19
CA ALA A 35 4.70 -14.50 -11.71
C ALA A 35 6.18 -14.43 -11.30
N GLU A 36 7.01 -13.69 -12.06
CA GLU A 36 8.43 -13.49 -11.75
C GLU A 36 8.66 -12.66 -10.47
N LYS A 37 7.76 -11.71 -10.17
CA LYS A 37 7.94 -10.70 -9.12
C LYS A 37 6.92 -10.76 -7.98
N ALA A 38 6.08 -11.80 -7.95
CA ALA A 38 5.00 -11.94 -6.97
C ALA A 38 5.50 -11.80 -5.53
N ASP A 39 6.62 -12.44 -5.20
CA ASP A 39 7.21 -12.40 -3.85
C ASP A 39 7.73 -11.01 -3.48
N ASP A 40 8.37 -10.31 -4.42
CA ASP A 40 8.85 -8.94 -4.21
C ASP A 40 7.66 -7.98 -3.99
N PHE A 41 6.59 -8.13 -4.77
CA PHE A 41 5.37 -7.33 -4.61
C PHE A 41 4.67 -7.63 -3.28
N ARG A 42 4.55 -8.90 -2.90
CA ARG A 42 3.98 -9.33 -1.62
C ARG A 42 4.77 -8.73 -0.45
N ALA A 43 6.09 -8.83 -0.48
CA ALA A 43 6.96 -8.27 0.55
C ALA A 43 6.83 -6.74 0.64
N THR A 44 6.82 -6.06 -0.51
CA THR A 44 6.69 -4.60 -0.59
C THR A 44 5.35 -4.12 -0.05
N LEU A 45 4.25 -4.74 -0.50
CA LEU A 45 2.92 -4.38 -0.02
C LEU A 45 2.79 -4.65 1.50
N SER A 46 3.42 -5.71 2.02
CA SER A 46 3.37 -6.04 3.45
C SER A 46 4.12 -5.02 4.28
N LEU A 47 5.26 -4.54 3.76
CA LEU A 47 5.99 -3.43 4.35
C LEU A 47 5.15 -2.15 4.38
N ILE A 48 4.50 -1.79 3.26
CA ILE A 48 3.61 -0.62 3.18
C ILE A 48 2.45 -0.77 4.18
N ARG A 49 1.84 -1.95 4.27
CA ARG A 49 0.73 -2.23 5.17
C ARG A 49 1.13 -2.08 6.64
N LYS A 50 2.32 -2.55 7.02
CA LYS A 50 2.88 -2.39 8.37
C LYS A 50 3.17 -0.92 8.70
N ALA A 51 3.69 -0.17 7.73
CA ALA A 51 3.99 1.25 7.88
C ALA A 51 2.73 2.15 7.84
N SER A 52 1.63 1.65 7.27
CA SER A 52 0.37 2.39 7.18
C SER A 52 -0.28 2.51 8.56
N VAL A 53 -0.44 3.74 9.03
CA VAL A 53 -1.04 4.05 10.33
C VAL A 53 -2.54 3.72 10.31
N THR A 54 -3.02 2.99 11.32
CA THR A 54 -4.44 2.61 11.45
C THR A 54 -5.30 3.78 11.93
N GLU A 55 -4.71 4.69 12.70
CA GLU A 55 -5.39 5.89 13.22
C GLU A 55 -4.93 7.10 12.41
N LEU A 56 -5.74 7.54 11.44
CA LEU A 56 -5.82 8.96 11.11
C LEU A 56 -6.42 9.65 12.34
N GLY A 57 -5.64 9.85 13.40
CA GLY A 57 -6.02 10.77 14.47
C GLY A 57 -6.20 12.14 13.82
N GLU A 58 -7.45 12.60 13.71
CA GLU A 58 -7.90 13.89 13.14
C GLU A 58 -6.82 14.67 12.40
N THR A 59 -6.28 14.10 11.33
CA THR A 59 -5.41 14.84 10.41
C THR A 59 -6.32 15.12 9.25
N PRO A 60 -6.97 16.31 9.21
CA PRO A 60 -7.80 16.65 8.07
C PRO A 60 -6.94 16.46 6.81
N PRO A 61 -7.36 15.65 5.83
CA PRO A 61 -6.75 15.75 4.52
C PRO A 61 -7.07 17.16 4.01
N ALA A 62 -6.07 17.84 3.46
CA ALA A 62 -6.16 19.16 2.80
C ALA A 62 -6.13 20.42 3.70
N ILE A 63 -4.94 20.79 4.20
CA ILE A 63 -4.54 22.21 4.23
C ILE A 63 -3.06 22.40 3.77
N GLY A 64 -2.21 21.37 3.86
CA GLY A 64 -0.78 21.49 3.52
C GLY A 64 -0.36 21.11 2.09
N PHE A 65 -1.20 20.43 1.30
CA PHE A 65 -0.81 20.00 -0.06
C PHE A 65 -1.18 21.07 -1.10
N HIS A 66 -0.45 22.19 -1.09
CA HIS A 66 -0.40 23.10 -2.24
C HIS A 66 0.52 22.49 -3.31
N ALA A 67 0.06 21.46 -4.01
CA ALA A 67 0.69 21.06 -5.26
C ALA A 67 0.16 21.97 -6.38
N SER A 68 0.77 23.13 -6.58
CA SER A 68 0.62 23.86 -7.83
C SER A 68 1.60 23.26 -8.84
N TRP A 69 1.06 22.58 -9.86
CA TRP A 69 1.80 22.38 -11.10
C TRP A 69 1.65 23.67 -11.91
N SER A 70 2.60 24.58 -11.75
CA SER A 70 2.77 25.77 -12.59
C SER A 70 4.13 25.72 -13.25
#